data_AF-B7ASV6-F1
#
_entry.id   AF-B7ASV6-F1
#
_cell.length_a   1.000
_cell.length_b   1.000
_cell.length_c   1.000
_cell.angle_alpha   90.00
_cell.angle_beta   90.00
_cell.angle_gamma   90.00
#
_symmetry.space_group_name_H-M   'P 1'
#
loop_
_entity.id
_entity.type
_entity.pdbx_description
1 polymer ?
#
loop_
_entity_poly.entity_id
_entity_poly.type
_entity_poly.pdbx_seq_one_letter_code
_entity_poly.pdbx_strand_id
1 'polypeptide(L)'
;MEIFMFIMFMSTNLFMILILKYSCDGNYHYNNGMILGVHIPSEHSGDEAVISLAQKEYKNFKRFLIINIILSTASCLLIFLNMIISLFVYIIWILGFCAAISILSVSSHRRMYSVKEKNGWIIES
;
A
#
# COMPACT_ATOMS: atom_id res chain seq x y z
N MET A 1 8.80 1.66 32.06
CA MET A 1 9.43 1.44 30.73
C MET A 1 8.42 0.96 29.69
N GLU A 2 7.52 0.03 30.04
CA GLU A 2 6.54 -0.56 29.11
C GLU A 2 5.57 0.47 28.49
N ILE A 3 5.01 1.39 29.30
CA ILE A 3 4.11 2.45 28.80
C ILE A 3 4.82 3.37 27.80
N PHE A 4 6.08 3.71 28.05
CA PHE A 4 6.87 4.54 27.14
C PHE A 4 7.12 3.82 25.81
N MET A 5 7.52 2.54 25.85
CA MET A 5 7.67 1.71 24.66
C MET A 5 6.35 1.55 23.89
N PHE A 6 5.23 1.36 24.59
CA PHE A 6 3.92 1.30 23.98
C PHE A 6 3.59 2.56 23.19
N ILE A 7 3.78 3.75 23.79
CA ILE A 7 3.53 5.04 23.13
C ILE A 7 4.46 5.21 21.93
N MET A 8 5.73 4.85 22.05
CA MET A 8 6.69 4.93 20.94
C MET A 8 6.33 3.99 19.78
N PHE A 9 5.99 2.74 20.04
CA PHE A 9 5.62 1.78 19.00
C PHE A 9 4.30 2.18 18.34
N MET A 10 3.30 2.59 19.13
CA MET A 10 2.01 3.03 18.62
C MET A 10 2.15 4.25 17.71
N SER A 11 2.92 5.27 18.14
CA SER A 11 3.17 6.46 17.33
C SER A 11 3.95 6.13 16.06
N THR A 12 5.02 5.34 16.16
CA THR A 12 5.84 4.94 15.00
C THR A 12 5.03 4.17 13.97
N ASN A 13 4.20 3.21 14.41
CA ASN A 13 3.33 2.43 13.54
C ASN A 13 2.30 3.31 12.83
N LEU A 14 1.70 4.26 13.54
CA LEU A 14 0.77 5.21 12.96
C LEU A 14 1.44 6.07 11.90
N PHE A 15 2.62 6.65 12.19
CA PHE A 15 3.36 7.46 11.22
C PHE A 15 3.77 6.65 9.99
N MET A 16 4.25 5.42 10.16
CA MET A 16 4.62 4.55 9.04
C MET A 16 3.44 4.34 8.07
N ILE A 17 2.26 4.03 8.60
CA ILE A 17 1.05 3.80 7.79
C ILE A 17 0.57 5.10 7.14
N LEU A 18 0.65 6.24 7.83
CA LEU A 18 0.26 7.55 7.28
C LEU A 18 1.20 8.00 6.16
N ILE A 19 2.51 7.86 6.35
CA ILE A 19 3.52 8.16 5.31
C ILE A 19 3.27 7.27 4.10
N LEU A 20 2.98 5.98 4.32
CA LEU A 20 2.67 5.07 3.23
C LEU A 20 1.41 5.46 2.46
N LYS A 21 0.34 5.78 3.19
CA LYS A 21 -0.89 6.28 2.58
C LYS A 21 -0.57 7.49 1.71
N TYR A 22 0.15 8.48 2.22
CA TYR A 22 0.48 9.70 1.50
C TYR A 22 1.35 9.43 0.25
N SER A 23 2.42 8.63 0.38
CA SER A 23 3.31 8.31 -0.73
C SER A 23 2.63 7.53 -1.86
N CYS A 24 1.70 6.63 -1.53
CA CYS A 24 1.07 5.77 -2.54
C CYS A 24 -0.24 6.33 -3.10
N ASP A 25 -0.96 7.23 -2.41
CA ASP A 25 -2.26 7.78 -2.85
C ASP A 25 -2.17 8.38 -4.25
N GLY A 26 -1.10 9.13 -4.53
CA GLY A 26 -0.86 9.78 -5.82
C GLY A 26 -0.71 8.81 -7.00
N ASN A 27 -0.31 7.56 -6.76
CA ASN A 27 -0.16 6.56 -7.81
C ASN A 27 -1.50 5.97 -8.27
N TYR A 28 -2.55 6.02 -7.45
CA TYR A 28 -3.87 5.50 -7.81
C TYR A 28 -4.72 6.51 -8.59
N HIS A 29 -4.29 7.76 -8.64
CA HIS A 29 -4.93 8.83 -9.38
C HIS A 29 -4.16 9.10 -10.67
N TYR A 30 -4.86 9.56 -11.71
CA TYR A 30 -4.19 9.97 -12.95
C TYR A 30 -3.39 11.25 -12.69
N ASN A 31 -2.07 11.17 -12.82
CA ASN A 31 -1.18 12.29 -12.61
C ASN A 31 -0.06 12.26 -13.67
N ASN A 32 0.14 13.37 -14.39
CA ASN A 32 1.18 13.53 -15.41
C ASN A 32 1.29 12.37 -16.42
N GLY A 33 0.17 11.88 -16.95
CA GLY A 33 0.21 10.80 -17.95
C GLY A 33 0.31 9.40 -17.35
N MET A 34 0.33 9.26 -16.02
CA MET A 34 0.55 7.99 -15.33
C MET A 34 -0.61 7.62 -14.40
N ILE A 35 -0.90 6.33 -14.34
CA ILE A 35 -1.76 5.72 -13.33
C ILE A 35 -1.21 4.34 -12.96
N LEU A 36 -1.16 4.03 -11.67
CA LEU A 36 -0.50 2.85 -11.11
C LEU A 36 0.96 2.67 -11.60
N GLY A 37 1.67 3.78 -11.85
CA GLY A 37 3.04 3.80 -12.37
C GLY A 37 3.17 3.45 -13.87
N VAL A 38 2.06 3.28 -14.58
CA VAL A 38 2.05 2.99 -16.02
C VAL A 38 1.66 4.24 -16.79
N HIS A 39 2.45 4.57 -17.82
CA HIS A 39 2.12 5.66 -18.75
C HIS A 39 0.91 5.25 -19.61
N ILE A 40 -0.19 5.98 -19.48
CA ILE A 40 -1.42 5.82 -20.27
C ILE A 40 -1.69 7.14 -21.00
N PRO A 41 -1.86 7.11 -22.34
CA PRO A 41 -2.21 8.31 -23.12
C PRO A 41 -3.42 9.02 -22.50
N SER A 42 -3.39 10.35 -22.42
CA SER A 42 -4.47 11.16 -21.83
C SER A 42 -5.83 10.93 -22.48
N GLU A 43 -5.84 10.63 -23.78
CA GLU A 43 -7.04 10.29 -24.57
C GLU A 43 -7.77 9.06 -24.03
N HIS A 44 -7.05 8.10 -23.45
CA HIS A 44 -7.59 6.84 -22.95
C HIS A 44 -7.64 6.77 -21.42
N SER A 45 -7.31 7.87 -20.74
CA SER A 45 -7.38 7.96 -19.27
C SER A 45 -8.81 7.82 -18.73
N GLY A 46 -9.80 8.13 -19.57
CA GLY A 46 -11.23 8.03 -19.28
C GLY A 46 -11.82 6.62 -19.51
N ASP A 47 -11.04 5.66 -19.99
CA ASP A 47 -11.56 4.34 -20.31
C ASP A 47 -12.07 3.62 -19.07
N GLU A 48 -13.26 3.03 -19.19
CA GLU A 48 -13.92 2.33 -18.09
C GLU A 48 -13.04 1.22 -17.51
N ALA A 49 -12.26 0.54 -18.35
CA ALA A 49 -11.31 -0.49 -17.94
C ALA A 49 -10.18 0.05 -17.04
N VAL A 50 -9.67 1.25 -17.34
CA VAL A 50 -8.59 1.91 -16.59
C VAL A 50 -9.11 2.44 -15.26
N ILE A 51 -10.25 3.13 -15.29
CA ILE A 51 -10.89 3.72 -14.10
C ILE A 51 -11.33 2.61 -13.14
N SER A 52 -12.03 1.58 -13.63
CA SER A 52 -12.51 0.49 -12.79
C SER A 52 -11.37 -0.31 -12.15
N LEU A 53 -10.28 -0.53 -12.89
CA LEU A 53 -9.08 -1.18 -12.36
C LEU A 53 -8.42 -0.30 -11.29
N ALA A 54 -8.19 0.98 -11.57
CA ALA A 54 -7.60 1.90 -10.60
C ALA A 54 -8.42 2.01 -9.31
N GLN A 55 -9.74 2.13 -9.42
CA GLN A 55 -10.65 2.16 -8.27
C GLN A 55 -10.62 0.84 -7.47
N LYS A 56 -10.57 -0.30 -8.16
CA LYS A 56 -10.48 -1.62 -7.52
C LYS A 56 -9.17 -1.75 -6.75
N GLU A 57 -8.05 -1.40 -7.36
CA GLU A 57 -6.73 -1.43 -6.73
C GLU A 57 -6.66 -0.44 -5.56
N TYR A 58 -7.24 0.75 -5.69
CA TYR A 58 -7.33 1.72 -4.60
C TYR A 58 -8.15 1.22 -3.40
N LYS A 59 -9.27 0.53 -3.67
CA LYS A 59 -10.08 -0.11 -2.61
C LYS A 59 -9.29 -1.21 -1.91
N ASN A 60 -8.50 -2.00 -2.65
CA ASN A 60 -7.63 -3.02 -2.07
C ASN A 60 -6.53 -2.38 -1.20
N PHE A 61 -5.92 -1.28 -1.66
CA PHE A 61 -4.94 -0.52 -0.89
C PHE A 61 -5.53 0.05 0.42
N LYS A 62 -6.72 0.64 0.38
CA LYS A 62 -7.42 1.10 1.59
C LYS A 62 -7.68 -0.03 2.58
N ARG A 63 -8.12 -1.19 2.10
CA ARG A 63 -8.31 -2.39 2.94
C ARG A 63 -7.00 -2.84 3.57
N PHE A 64 -5.91 -2.87 2.80
CA PHE A 64 -4.58 -3.18 3.30
C PHE A 64 -4.14 -2.23 4.42
N LEU A 65 -4.33 -0.92 4.26
CA LEU A 65 -4.01 0.05 5.31
C LEU A 65 -4.83 -0.20 6.58
N ILE A 66 -6.14 -0.39 6.47
CA ILE A 66 -7.02 -0.64 7.63
C ILE A 66 -6.62 -1.91 8.37
N ILE A 67 -6.34 -3.01 7.65
CA ILE A 67 -5.88 -4.26 8.25
C ILE A 67 -4.58 -4.04 9.02
N ASN A 68 -3.63 -3.28 8.46
CA ASN A 68 -2.37 -3.01 9.12
C ASN A 68 -2.49 -2.06 10.31
N ILE A 69 -3.45 -1.13 10.31
CA ILE A 69 -3.77 -0.31 11.50
C ILE A 69 -4.24 -1.22 12.64
N ILE A 70 -5.14 -2.16 12.35
CA ILE A 70 -5.67 -3.09 13.37
C ILE A 70 -4.56 -4.01 13.88
N LEU A 71 -3.77 -4.63 12.97
CA LEU A 71 -2.69 -5.54 13.34
C LEU A 71 -1.58 -4.84 14.13
N SER A 72 -1.18 -3.64 13.72
CA SER A 72 -0.16 -2.86 14.45
C SER A 72 -0.64 -2.38 15.81
N THR A 73 -1.93 -2.03 15.94
CA THR A 73 -2.51 -1.70 17.25
C THR A 73 -2.56 -2.92 18.16
N ALA A 74 -2.96 -4.08 17.63
CA ALA A 74 -2.98 -5.33 18.38
C ALA A 74 -1.57 -5.77 18.82
N SER A 75 -0.56 -5.60 17.97
CA SER A 75 0.83 -5.94 18.33
C SER A 75 1.38 -5.03 19.43
N CYS A 76 0.98 -3.76 19.48
CA CYS A 76 1.36 -2.85 20.56
C CYS A 76 0.81 -3.32 21.93
N LEU A 77 -0.37 -3.92 21.98
CA LEU A 77 -0.93 -4.44 23.24
C LEU A 77 -0.14 -5.64 23.80
N LEU A 78 0.56 -6.39 22.95
CA LEU A 78 1.38 -7.52 23.38
C LEU A 78 2.59 -7.10 24.25
N ILE A 79 2.98 -5.82 24.17
CA ILE A 79 4.06 -5.24 25.01
C ILE A 79 3.74 -5.42 26.49
N PHE A 80 2.46 -5.33 26.89
CA PHE A 80 2.02 -5.51 28.27
C PHE A 80 1.96 -6.97 28.74
N LEU A 81 1.97 -7.93 27.81
CA LEU A 81 1.99 -9.35 28.15
C LEU A 81 3.41 -9.85 28.33
N ASN A 82 4.26 -9.63 27.32
CA ASN A 82 5.66 -10.04 27.35
C ASN A 82 6.45 -9.29 26.28
N MET A 83 7.47 -8.54 26.73
CA MET A 83 8.30 -7.71 25.86
C MET A 83 9.05 -8.51 24.79
N ILE A 84 9.58 -9.69 25.13
CA ILE A 84 10.37 -10.51 24.21
C ILE A 84 9.47 -11.06 23.10
N ILE A 85 8.31 -11.63 23.47
CA ILE A 85 7.34 -12.16 22.52
C ILE A 85 6.82 -11.03 21.61
N SER A 86 6.52 -9.87 22.19
CA SER A 86 6.07 -8.69 21.45
C SER A 86 7.10 -8.26 20.40
N LEU A 87 8.40 -8.29 20.71
CA LEU A 87 9.45 -7.93 19.76
C LEU A 87 9.51 -8.91 18.57
N PHE A 88 9.43 -10.22 18.82
CA PHE A 88 9.41 -11.22 17.75
C PHE A 88 8.21 -11.06 16.82
N VAL A 89 7.02 -10.88 17.39
CA VAL A 89 5.79 -10.63 16.61
C VAL A 89 5.94 -9.37 15.77
N TYR A 90 6.52 -8.31 16.34
CA TYR A 90 6.72 -7.04 15.64
C TYR A 90 7.69 -7.17 14.44
N ILE A 91 8.80 -7.89 14.60
CA ILE A 91 9.75 -8.14 13.51
C ILE A 91 9.08 -8.90 12.37
N ILE A 92 8.35 -9.98 12.69
CA ILE A 92 7.61 -10.77 11.69
C ILE A 92 6.58 -9.90 10.98
N TRP A 93 5.87 -9.05 11.72
CA TRP A 93 4.87 -8.15 11.15
C TRP A 93 5.51 -7.12 10.20
N ILE A 94 6.64 -6.49 10.56
CA ILE A 94 7.36 -5.57 9.66
C ILE A 94 7.79 -6.26 8.37
N LEU A 95 8.37 -7.47 8.49
CA LEU A 95 8.79 -8.24 7.31
C LEU A 95 7.61 -8.54 6.39
N GLY A 96 6.49 -8.99 6.98
CA GLY A 96 5.24 -9.21 6.25
C GLY A 96 4.70 -7.93 5.61
N PHE A 97 4.76 -6.79 6.31
CA PHE A 97 4.33 -5.49 5.81
C PHE A 97 5.14 -5.05 4.59
N CYS A 98 6.47 -5.12 4.66
CA CYS A 98 7.38 -4.78 3.56
C CYS A 98 7.18 -5.69 2.33
N ALA A 99 7.00 -6.99 2.54
CA ALA A 99 6.71 -7.93 1.46
C ALA A 99 5.34 -7.63 0.82
N ALA A 100 4.31 -7.43 1.65
CA ALA A 100 2.95 -7.21 1.18
C ALA A 100 2.81 -5.94 0.35
N ILE A 101 3.48 -4.84 0.74
CA ILE A 101 3.44 -3.63 -0.08
C ILE A 101 4.16 -3.79 -1.41
N SER A 102 5.30 -4.48 -1.41
CA SER A 102 6.05 -4.75 -2.64
C SER A 102 5.21 -5.56 -3.62
N ILE A 103 4.52 -6.59 -3.11
CA ILE A 103 3.59 -7.42 -3.90
C ILE A 103 2.41 -6.59 -4.42
N LEU A 104 1.79 -5.77 -3.56
CA LEU A 104 0.65 -4.94 -3.96
C LEU A 104 1.05 -3.98 -5.09
N SER A 105 2.15 -3.24 -4.92
CA SER A 105 2.66 -2.29 -5.91
C SER A 105 2.95 -2.97 -7.26
N VAL A 106 3.67 -4.09 -7.25
CA VAL A 106 4.01 -4.83 -8.48
C VAL A 106 2.76 -5.44 -9.12
N SER A 107 1.82 -5.94 -8.33
CA SER A 107 0.57 -6.53 -8.85
C SER A 107 -0.29 -5.47 -9.54
N SER A 108 -0.48 -4.31 -8.92
CA SER A 108 -1.25 -3.21 -9.48
C SER A 108 -0.62 -2.68 -10.77
N HIS A 109 0.71 -2.50 -10.80
CA HIS A 109 1.44 -2.11 -12.01
C HIS A 109 1.30 -3.14 -13.13
N ARG A 110 1.53 -4.44 -12.86
CA ARG A 110 1.40 -5.51 -13.87
C ARG A 110 0.00 -5.59 -14.45
N ARG A 111 -1.04 -5.42 -13.63
CA ARG A 111 -2.44 -5.42 -14.09
C ARG A 111 -2.71 -4.25 -15.02
N MET A 112 -2.26 -3.05 -14.66
CA MET A 112 -2.44 -1.87 -15.50
C MET A 112 -1.63 -1.97 -16.81
N TYR A 113 -0.41 -2.51 -16.74
CA TYR A 113 0.41 -2.78 -17.92
C TYR A 113 -0.26 -3.77 -18.88
N SER A 114 -0.93 -4.80 -18.36
CA SER A 114 -1.67 -5.76 -19.19
C SER A 114 -2.84 -5.13 -19.95
N VAL A 115 -3.48 -4.09 -19.38
CA VAL A 115 -4.52 -3.32 -20.08
C VAL A 115 -3.88 -2.47 -21.19
N LYS A 116 -2.75 -1.83 -20.89
CA LYS A 116 -1.98 -1.06 -21.88
C LYS A 116 -1.57 -1.91 -23.08
N GLU A 117 -1.07 -3.12 -22.84
CA GLU A 117 -0.63 -4.06 -23.88
C GLU A 117 -1.80 -4.54 -24.74
N LYS A 118 -2.93 -4.93 -24.12
CA LYS A 118 -4.13 -5.39 -24.84
C LYS A 118 -4.72 -4.34 -25.78
N ASN A 119 -4.66 -3.07 -25.38
CA ASN A 119 -5.22 -1.97 -26.14
C ASN A 119 -4.22 -1.34 -27.13
N GLY A 120 -3.00 -1.88 -27.23
CA GLY A 120 -1.98 -1.39 -28.16
C GLY A 120 -1.47 0.01 -27.83
N TRP A 121 -1.62 0.48 -26.59
CA TRP A 121 -1.15 1.81 -26.14
C TRP A 121 0.37 1.86 -25.91
N ILE A 122 1.11 1.01 -26.60
CA ILE A 122 2.56 1.01 -26.63
C ILE A 122 2.94 2.15 -27.57
N ILE A 123 3.04 3.36 -27.00
CA ILE A 123 3.65 4.47 -27.72
C ILE A 123 5.13 4.09 -27.87
N GLU A 124 5.53 3.62 -29.05
CA GLU A 124 6.92 3.64 -29.48
C GLU A 124 7.33 5.12 -29.55
N SER A 125 8.04 5.59 -28.53
CA SER A 125 8.87 6.78 -28.68
C SER A 125 10.14 6.42 -29.43
#